data_AF-A0A6H1N5H8-F1
#
_entry.id   AF-A0A6H1N5H8-F1
#
_cell.length_a   1.000
_cell.length_b   1.000
_cell.length_c   1.000
_cell.angle_alpha   90.00
_cell.angle_beta   90.00
_cell.angle_gamma   90.00
#
_symmetry.space_group_name_H-M   'P 1'
#
loop_
_entity.id
_entity.type
_entity.pdbx_description
1 polymer ?
#
loop_
_entity_poly.entity_id
_entity_poly.type
_entity_poly.pdbx_seq_one_letter_code
_entity_poly.pdbx_strand_id
1 'polypeptide(L)' 'MTTPDNWQKSSFSGFGDGNDCLELATAPTPATIHLRESEEPTTQLTTTPTPSPTSSTT' A
#
# COMPACT_ATOMS: atom_id res chain seq x y z
N MET A 1 9.15 -9.43 16.21
CA MET A 1 8.11 -10.03 15.37
C MET A 1 7.48 -8.89 14.61
N THR A 2 7.69 -8.81 13.29
CA THR A 2 7.05 -7.83 12.42
C THR A 2 5.55 -8.10 12.43
N THR A 3 4.75 -7.12 12.80
CA THR A 3 3.29 -7.21 12.67
C THR A 3 2.99 -7.50 11.20
N PRO A 4 2.20 -8.54 10.86
CA PRO A 4 1.86 -8.81 9.48
C PRO A 4 1.11 -7.60 8.89
N ASP A 5 1.63 -7.07 7.79
CA ASP A 5 1.02 -5.96 7.06
C ASP A 5 -0.39 -6.32 6.62
N ASN A 6 -1.34 -5.39 6.83
CA ASN A 6 -2.73 -5.58 6.41
C ASN A 6 -2.89 -5.18 4.94
N TRP A 7 -2.74 -6.17 4.06
CA TRP A 7 -2.86 -5.99 2.61
C TRP A 7 -4.31 -5.86 2.17
N GLN A 8 -4.56 -4.90 1.29
CA GLN A 8 -5.86 -4.61 0.69
C GLN A 8 -5.69 -4.52 -0.83
N LYS A 9 -6.54 -5.22 -1.58
CA LYS A 9 -6.56 -5.12 -3.05
C LYS A 9 -7.08 -3.75 -3.49
N SER A 10 -6.38 -3.13 -4.42
CA SER A 10 -6.77 -1.86 -5.03
C SER A 10 -8.08 -2.01 -5.81
N SER A 11 -8.98 -1.03 -5.69
CA SER A 11 -10.22 -0.97 -6.47
C SER A 11 -10.00 -0.76 -7.97
N PHE A 12 -8.78 -0.41 -8.39
CA PHE A 12 -8.40 -0.33 -9.80
C PHE A 12 -7.98 -1.68 -10.39
N SER A 13 -7.82 -2.70 -9.54
CA SER A 13 -7.60 -4.06 -9.99
C SER A 13 -8.92 -4.56 -10.59
N GLY A 14 -9.01 -4.58 -11.92
CA GLY A 14 -10.25 -4.88 -12.65
C GLY A 14 -10.76 -6.30 -12.41
N PHE A 15 -12.03 -6.53 -12.74
CA PHE A 15 -12.69 -7.84 -12.75
C PHE A 15 -12.40 -8.66 -14.03
N GLY A 16 -11.41 -8.26 -14.82
CA GLY A 16 -11.03 -8.98 -16.04
C GLY A 16 -10.23 -10.25 -15.73
N ASP A 17 -9.99 -11.05 -16.77
CA ASP A 17 -9.25 -12.33 -16.70
C ASP A 17 -7.75 -12.17 -16.39
N GLY A 18 -7.32 -10.95 -16.05
CA GLY A 18 -5.95 -10.60 -15.73
C GLY A 18 -5.67 -10.67 -14.24
N ASN A 19 -4.53 -11.25 -13.89
CA ASN A 19 -4.05 -11.33 -12.52
C ASN A 19 -3.25 -10.08 -12.08
N ASP A 20 -3.26 -9.01 -12.90
CA ASP A 20 -2.59 -7.71 -12.68
C ASP A 20 -3.26 -6.89 -11.55
N CYS A 21 -3.43 -7.51 -10.38
CA CYS A 21 -4.01 -6.88 -9.20
C CYS A 21 -2.90 -6.23 -8.36
N LEU A 22 -3.11 -4.98 -7.97
CA LEU A 22 -2.24 -4.29 -7.03
C LEU A 22 -2.79 -4.41 -5.60
N GLU A 23 -1.91 -4.63 -4.64
CA GLU A 23 -2.22 -4.65 -3.21
C GLU A 23 -1.44 -3.57 -2.47
N LEU A 24 -2.08 -2.97 -1.48
CA LEU A 24 -1.50 -1.92 -0.65
C LEU A 24 -1.60 -2.29 0.82
N ALA A 25 -0.59 -1.91 1.61
CA ALA A 25 -0.63 -1.97 3.07
C ALA A 25 -0.02 -0.71 3.67
N THR A 26 -0.47 -0.35 4.87
CA THR A 26 0.12 0.74 5.66
C THR A 26 0.87 0.16 6.84
N ALA A 27 2.11 0.60 7.01
CA ALA A 27 2.91 0.30 8.19
C ALA A 27 2.97 1.58 9.05
N PRO A 28 2.55 1.53 10.33
CA PRO A 28 2.49 2.71 11.18
C PRO A 28 3.86 3.09 11.78
N THR A 29 4.85 2.20 11.76
CA THR A 29 6.14 2.41 12.43
C THR A 29 7.29 1.72 11.69
N PRO A 30 8.04 2.43 10.83
CA PRO A 30 7.85 3.83 10.41
C PRO A 30 6.60 4.00 9.52
N ALA A 31 6.00 5.20 9.55
CA ALA A 31 4.85 5.54 8.70
C ALA A 31 5.22 5.42 7.22
N THR A 32 4.81 4.33 6.59
CA THR A 32 5.15 3.98 5.21
C THR A 32 3.97 3.30 4.53
N ILE A 33 3.96 3.35 3.20
CA ILE A 33 2.94 2.66 2.39
C ILE A 33 3.66 1.62 1.54
N HIS A 34 3.24 0.37 1.67
CA HIS A 34 3.78 -0.76 0.92
C HIS A 34 2.85 -1.05 -0.27
N LEU A 35 3.46 -1.32 -1.43
CA LEU A 35 2.78 -1.70 -2.66
C LEU A 35 3.39 -3.01 -3.16
N ARG A 36 2.56 -3.91 -3.68
CA ARG A 36 3.01 -5.12 -4.38
C ARG A 36 1.99 -5.54 -5.43
N GLU A 37 2.43 -6.37 -6.35
CA GLU A 37 1.53 -7.05 -7.28
C GLU A 37 1.05 -8.37 -6.66
N SER A 38 -0.16 -8.78 -7.02
CA SER A 38 -0.77 -10.01 -6.51
C SER A 38 -0.07 -11.27 -7.04
N GLU A 39 0.54 -11.21 -8.22
CA GLU A 39 1.32 -12.32 -8.81
C GLU A 39 2.75 -12.39 -8.28
N GLU A 40 3.27 -11.29 -7.74
CA GLU A 40 4.63 -11.16 -7.21
C GLU A 40 4.62 -10.68 -5.75
N PRO A 41 4.02 -11.43 -4.80
CA PRO A 41 3.80 -10.96 -3.43
C PRO A 41 5.07 -10.76 -2.60
N THR A 42 6.21 -11.29 -3.09
CA THR A 42 7.54 -11.14 -2.50
C THR A 42 8.23 -9.84 -2.92
N THR A 43 7.80 -9.23 -4.02
CA THR A 43 8.37 -7.99 -4.55
C THR A 43 7.56 -6.82 -4.02
N GLN A 44 8.12 -6.08 -3.06
CA GLN A 44 7.42 -4.99 -2.36
C GLN A 44 8.13 -3.65 -2.57
N LEU A 45 7.36 -2.63 -2.94
CA LEU A 45 7.79 -1.24 -2.99
C LEU A 45 7.35 -0.52 -1.72
N THR A 46 8.28 0.19 -1.08
CA THR A 46 8.00 1.04 0.07
C THR A 46 8.06 2.50 -0.35
N THR A 47 6.96 3.24 -0.15
CA THR A 47 6.93 4.68 -0.35
C THR A 47 6.95 5.41 0.99
N THR A 48 7.64 6.54 1.01
CA THR A 48 7.67 7.45 2.16
C THR A 48 6.65 8.55 1.92
N PRO A 49 5.52 8.57 2.66
CA PRO A 49 4.52 9.61 2.48
C PRO A 49 5.09 10.96 2.90
N THR A 50 5.02 11.95 2.02
CA THR A 50 5.24 13.35 2.40
C THR A 50 4.00 13.82 3.16
N PRO A 51 4.14 14.30 4.41
CA PRO A 51 2.99 14.82 5.15
C PRO A 51 2.39 16.01 4.39
N SER A 52 1.07 15.99 4.20
CA SER A 52 0.36 17.16 3.71
C SER A 52 0.61 18.33 4.67
N PRO A 53 0.81 19.58 4.18
CA PRO A 53 0.83 20.73 5.07
C PRO A 53 -0.47 20.72 5.87
N THR A 54 -0.36 20.68 7.19
CA THR A 54 -1.51 20.80 8.09
C THR A 54 -2.18 22.13 7.81
N SER A 55 -3.41 22.12 7.30
CA SER A 55 -4.22 23.33 7.27
C SER A 55 -4.35 23.84 8.70
N SER A 56 -3.66 24.93 9.01
CA SER A 56 -3.74 25.62 10.30
C SER A 56 -5.15 26.20 10.44
N THR A 57 -6.04 25.46 11.11
CA THR A 57 -7.31 26.02 11.57
C THR A 57 -7.00 27.02 12.69
N THR A 58 -7.21 28.31 12.40
CA THR A 58 -7.32 29.40 13.37
C THR A 58 -8.66 29.34 14.07
#